data_AF-A0AAJ7WTW3-F1
#
_entry.id   AF-A0AAJ7WTW3-F1
#
_cell.length_a   1.000
_cell.length_b   1.000
_cell.length_c   1.000
_cell.angle_alpha   90.00
_cell.angle_beta   90.00
_cell.angle_gamma   90.00
#
_symmetry.space_group_name_H-M   'P 1'
#
loop_
_entity.id
_entity.type
_entity.pdbx_description
1 polymer ?
#
loop_
_entity_poly.entity_id
_entity_poly.type
_entity_poly.pdbx_seq_one_letter_code
_entity_poly.pdbx_strand_id
1 'polypeptide(L)'
;MTLHLQKMLFPMLFCVLLGALHVTAQAGCGPPPRVNNGRPDSTNTFFPVNDMVRYQCNSGYAATKNSSLRLQCVANGTWGELNYWCERKTCSPKPIDQGSYTGGISFGDTITYTCDDGYALTGKTYQLTCMADGTWNPVDPPDCQPVSCPEIDLTEKLVFQLSLQYQYGSRVTYSCEAGFSLIGDSFRDCLESGKWSGSKPICKDVKCKTPQWDISHGQAMGERKEAYKYNDIVRYECSARYRAEPSEIHCTESNEWSATVNCVSVTCGPPATVINGKIKEQAKTPYAYGDRVSYICDDTYHLVGNGEITCQNNGQWSPSPSCALRTTSLPRTEDPLQCSCDKPPAIEHGEGNDKYKSVYACGYTLSYKCKTCYFPVHSEITCQQNGQWSHSPGCVFNATCVIVPVVIIVALIGAMLAFAFFKKIACFAPSGSKTINDPRKNENEIPLNDTMSLKPNDA
;
A
#
# COMPACT_ATOMS: atom_id res chain seq x y z
N MET A 1 -105.26 108.56 4.59
CA MET A 1 -104.60 109.74 3.99
C MET A 1 -103.11 109.61 4.27
N THR A 2 -102.36 108.96 3.38
CA THR A 2 -101.68 109.53 2.19
C THR A 2 -100.33 110.18 2.53
N LEU A 3 -99.31 109.63 1.85
CA LEU A 3 -98.07 110.25 1.36
C LEU A 3 -96.97 110.60 2.39
N HIS A 4 -95.81 109.94 2.30
CA HIS A 4 -94.64 110.26 1.45
C HIS A 4 -93.89 111.51 1.95
N LEU A 5 -92.63 111.37 2.40
CA LEU A 5 -91.41 111.59 1.59
C LEU A 5 -90.13 111.62 2.47
N GLN A 6 -89.13 110.87 2.01
CA GLN A 6 -87.67 111.13 2.00
C GLN A 6 -86.85 111.54 3.24
N LYS A 7 -85.80 110.72 3.44
CA LYS A 7 -84.40 111.06 3.79
C LYS A 7 -84.15 111.81 5.09
N MET A 8 -83.53 111.13 6.07
CA MET A 8 -82.20 111.41 6.65
C MET A 8 -81.90 110.35 7.72
N LEU A 9 -80.61 109.99 7.88
CA LEU A 9 -79.93 109.27 9.00
C LEU A 9 -79.25 107.92 8.66
N PHE A 10 -78.02 108.03 8.15
CA PHE A 10 -76.84 107.33 8.72
C PHE A 10 -76.34 108.19 9.91
N PRO A 11 -75.65 107.71 10.99
CA PRO A 11 -74.73 106.55 11.06
C PRO A 11 -74.80 105.71 12.38
N MET A 12 -73.80 104.82 12.59
CA MET A 12 -73.41 104.05 13.81
C MET A 12 -74.11 102.67 13.99
N LEU A 13 -73.55 101.50 13.62
CA LEU A 13 -72.25 100.86 13.90
C LEU A 13 -72.20 100.12 15.26
N PHE A 14 -71.89 98.81 15.18
CA PHE A 14 -71.43 97.85 16.21
C PHE A 14 -72.43 97.02 17.05
N CYS A 15 -72.10 95.71 17.16
CA CYS A 15 -72.68 94.62 17.97
C CYS A 15 -73.99 94.02 17.42
N VAL A 16 -74.15 92.72 17.11
CA VAL A 16 -73.63 91.45 17.65
C VAL A 16 -73.83 90.41 16.50
N LEU A 17 -72.85 89.62 16.04
CA LEU A 17 -72.54 88.28 16.57
C LEU A 17 -71.27 87.76 15.88
N LEU A 18 -70.15 87.95 16.57
CA LEU A 18 -68.92 87.18 16.39
C LEU A 18 -69.22 85.71 16.74
N GLY A 19 -69.43 84.87 15.73
CA GLY A 19 -69.25 83.44 15.86
C GLY A 19 -67.76 83.18 16.03
N ALA A 20 -67.34 82.95 17.27
CA ALA A 20 -66.00 82.46 17.58
C ALA A 20 -65.80 81.10 16.89
N LEU A 21 -65.08 81.11 15.76
CA LEU A 21 -64.34 79.94 15.31
C LEU A 21 -63.26 79.67 16.36
N HIS A 22 -63.57 78.82 17.33
CA HIS A 22 -62.54 78.13 18.10
C HIS A 22 -61.74 77.29 17.12
N VAL A 23 -60.63 77.84 16.62
CA VAL A 23 -59.53 77.02 16.10
C VAL A 23 -58.95 76.32 17.34
N THR A 24 -59.47 75.14 17.65
CA THR A 24 -58.82 74.23 18.58
C THR A 24 -57.47 73.87 17.95
N ALA A 25 -56.38 74.43 18.47
CA ALA A 25 -55.04 73.97 18.12
C ALA A 25 -54.98 72.49 18.51
N GLN A 26 -54.98 71.61 17.51
CA GLN A 26 -54.90 70.17 17.73
C GLN A 26 -53.56 69.90 18.42
N ALA A 27 -53.60 69.43 19.66
CA ALA A 27 -52.39 68.95 20.33
C ALA A 27 -51.82 67.78 19.52
N GLY A 28 -50.52 67.83 19.21
CA GLY A 28 -49.86 66.87 18.35
C GLY A 28 -48.35 67.05 18.36
N CYS A 29 -47.66 66.05 17.83
CA CYS A 29 -46.21 65.99 17.74
C CYS A 29 -45.71 66.64 16.44
N GLY A 30 -44.53 67.27 16.51
CA GLY A 30 -43.77 67.69 15.33
C GLY A 30 -43.09 66.51 14.61
N PRO A 31 -42.11 66.77 13.72
CA PRO A 31 -41.39 65.71 13.02
C PRO A 31 -40.80 64.66 13.97
N PRO A 32 -40.74 63.38 13.57
CA PRO A 32 -40.19 62.32 14.41
C PRO A 32 -38.71 62.55 14.73
N PRO A 33 -38.21 62.12 15.91
CA PRO A 33 -36.81 62.25 16.28
C PRO A 33 -35.87 61.50 15.33
N ARG A 34 -34.62 61.94 15.22
CA ARG A 34 -33.63 61.23 14.39
C ARG A 34 -33.15 59.96 15.08
N VAL A 35 -33.09 58.85 14.33
CA VAL A 35 -32.54 57.57 14.79
C VAL A 35 -31.34 57.22 13.92
N ASN A 36 -30.21 56.87 14.54
CA ASN A 36 -29.00 56.47 13.80
C ASN A 36 -29.29 55.22 12.96
N ASN A 37 -28.93 55.28 11.68
CA ASN A 37 -29.18 54.22 10.71
C ASN A 37 -30.66 53.81 10.57
N GLY A 38 -31.60 54.69 10.93
CA GLY A 38 -33.04 54.49 10.80
C GLY A 38 -33.73 55.71 10.20
N ARG A 39 -34.83 55.46 9.49
CA ARG A 39 -35.67 56.50 8.88
C ARG A 39 -37.15 56.26 9.19
N PRO A 40 -37.93 57.31 9.48
CA PRO A 40 -39.38 57.17 9.61
C PRO A 40 -40.02 56.84 8.26
N ASP A 41 -41.10 56.06 8.29
CA ASP A 41 -41.91 55.65 7.12
C ASP A 41 -42.91 56.76 6.70
N SER A 42 -42.81 57.94 7.31
CA SER A 42 -43.65 59.09 7.01
C SER A 42 -42.79 60.35 6.88
N THR A 43 -43.17 61.19 5.92
CA THR A 43 -42.57 62.51 5.67
C THR A 43 -43.39 63.65 6.25
N ASN A 44 -44.50 63.35 6.94
CA ASN A 44 -45.36 64.37 7.55
C ASN A 44 -44.58 65.14 8.62
N THR A 45 -44.94 66.42 8.77
CA THR A 45 -44.33 67.32 9.75
C THR A 45 -45.18 67.51 11.00
N PHE A 46 -46.42 67.00 11.00
CA PHE A 46 -47.37 67.09 12.11
C PHE A 46 -48.12 65.76 12.28
N PHE A 47 -48.24 65.32 13.54
CA PHE A 47 -48.85 64.05 13.93
C PHE A 47 -49.81 64.26 15.12
N PRO A 48 -51.13 64.04 14.95
CA PRO A 48 -52.08 64.09 16.05
C PRO A 48 -51.72 63.16 17.23
N VAL A 49 -52.18 63.50 18.44
CA VAL A 49 -52.07 62.59 19.60
C VAL A 49 -52.64 61.20 19.26
N ASN A 50 -51.93 60.16 19.70
CA ASN A 50 -52.11 58.74 19.40
C ASN A 50 -51.67 58.26 18.02
N ASP A 51 -51.19 59.14 17.13
CA ASP A 51 -50.56 58.69 15.88
C ASP A 51 -49.31 57.85 16.16
N MET A 52 -49.07 56.88 15.27
CA MET A 52 -47.90 56.03 15.31
C MET A 52 -47.07 56.19 14.04
N VAL A 53 -45.78 56.45 14.22
CA VAL A 53 -44.79 56.43 13.13
C VAL A 53 -43.98 55.15 13.22
N ARG A 54 -43.89 54.44 12.10
CA ARG A 54 -43.01 53.28 11.97
C ARG A 54 -41.63 53.74 11.49
N TYR A 55 -40.57 53.16 12.02
CA TYR A 55 -39.20 53.34 11.52
C TYR A 55 -38.76 52.12 10.71
N GLN A 56 -37.91 52.37 9.74
CA GLN A 56 -37.23 51.36 8.93
C GLN A 56 -35.71 51.56 9.08
N CYS A 57 -34.98 50.48 9.38
CA CYS A 57 -33.53 50.53 9.40
C CYS A 57 -32.97 50.63 7.98
N ASN A 58 -31.84 51.34 7.84
CA ASN A 58 -31.09 51.43 6.60
C ASN A 58 -30.56 50.05 6.17
N SER A 59 -30.26 49.89 4.89
CA SER A 59 -29.67 48.63 4.38
C SER A 59 -28.38 48.29 5.15
N GLY A 60 -28.22 47.02 5.55
CA GLY A 60 -27.12 46.58 6.41
C GLY A 60 -27.35 46.75 7.91
N TYR A 61 -28.49 47.31 8.32
CA TYR A 61 -28.86 47.47 9.74
C TYR A 61 -30.17 46.73 10.07
N ALA A 62 -30.31 46.32 11.33
CA ALA A 62 -31.49 45.65 11.88
C ALA A 62 -31.85 46.24 13.25
N ALA A 63 -33.13 46.20 13.59
CA ALA A 63 -33.62 46.64 14.88
C ALA A 63 -33.18 45.66 15.98
N THR A 64 -32.78 46.17 17.14
CA THR A 64 -32.50 45.36 18.33
C THR A 64 -33.72 44.50 18.67
N LYS A 65 -33.49 43.18 18.87
CA LYS A 65 -34.57 42.18 19.03
C LYS A 65 -35.61 42.62 20.07
N ASN A 66 -36.89 42.42 19.72
CA ASN A 66 -38.07 42.66 20.55
C ASN A 66 -38.51 44.13 20.73
N SER A 67 -37.98 45.05 19.93
CA SER A 67 -38.39 46.45 20.01
C SER A 67 -39.43 46.77 18.93
N SER A 68 -40.58 47.34 19.32
CA SER A 68 -41.55 47.82 18.34
C SER A 68 -40.92 49.00 17.62
N LEU A 69 -40.63 48.86 16.32
CA LEU A 69 -40.22 49.96 15.43
C LEU A 69 -41.33 51.02 15.25
N ARG A 70 -42.21 51.19 16.24
CA ARG A 70 -43.35 52.09 16.26
C ARG A 70 -43.11 53.07 17.40
N LEU A 71 -43.23 54.35 17.09
CA LEU A 71 -43.17 55.44 18.05
C LEU A 71 -44.52 56.13 18.06
N GLN A 72 -45.11 56.27 19.24
CA GLN A 72 -46.43 56.89 19.39
C GLN A 72 -46.30 58.35 19.85
N CYS A 73 -47.12 59.23 19.29
CA CYS A 73 -47.33 60.57 19.83
C CYS A 73 -48.24 60.46 21.08
N VAL A 74 -47.70 60.73 22.27
CA VAL A 74 -48.45 60.58 23.53
C VAL A 74 -49.25 61.84 23.86
N ALA A 75 -50.16 61.75 24.84
CA ALA A 75 -51.21 62.76 25.12
C ALA A 75 -50.70 64.19 25.43
N ASN A 76 -49.45 64.35 25.83
CA ASN A 76 -48.82 65.64 26.10
C ASN A 76 -48.21 66.31 24.85
N GLY A 77 -48.37 65.72 23.66
CA GLY A 77 -47.78 66.24 22.41
C GLY A 77 -46.28 65.96 22.24
N THR A 78 -45.70 65.03 23.00
CA THR A 78 -44.33 64.55 22.80
C THR A 78 -44.29 63.14 22.23
N TRP A 79 -43.20 62.79 21.56
CA TRP A 79 -42.96 61.39 21.17
C TRP A 79 -42.71 60.52 22.41
N GLY A 80 -43.20 59.29 22.40
CA GLY A 80 -42.92 58.30 23.44
C GLY A 80 -41.43 57.94 23.54
N GLU A 81 -41.09 57.06 24.48
CA GLU A 81 -39.72 56.61 24.70
C GLU A 81 -39.20 55.77 23.52
N LEU A 82 -38.02 56.12 23.01
CA LEU A 82 -37.32 55.36 21.97
C LEU A 82 -36.57 54.18 22.62
N ASN A 83 -37.16 52.99 22.58
CA ASN A 83 -36.55 51.76 23.10
C ASN A 83 -35.89 50.89 22.03
N TYR A 84 -35.66 51.42 20.81
CA TYR A 84 -35.04 50.71 19.70
C TYR A 84 -33.97 51.54 19.00
N TRP A 85 -33.00 50.85 18.42
CA TRP A 85 -32.01 51.44 17.52
C TRP A 85 -31.64 50.44 16.43
N CYS A 86 -30.99 50.94 15.37
CA CYS A 86 -30.59 50.13 14.21
C CYS A 86 -29.11 49.75 14.34
N GLU A 87 -28.84 48.49 14.66
CA GLU A 87 -27.49 47.92 14.75
C GLU A 87 -27.07 47.28 13.43
N ARG A 88 -25.76 47.18 13.20
CA ARG A 88 -25.24 46.48 12.02
C ARG A 88 -25.72 45.02 12.04
N LYS A 89 -26.19 44.54 10.89
CA LYS A 89 -26.47 43.11 10.72
C LYS A 89 -25.18 42.33 10.90
N THR A 90 -25.26 41.17 11.53
CA THR A 90 -24.15 40.24 11.65
C THR A 90 -24.28 39.11 10.63
N CYS A 91 -23.16 38.72 10.03
CA CYS A 91 -23.06 37.57 9.17
C CYS A 91 -22.53 36.37 9.97
N SER A 92 -22.99 35.16 9.66
CA SER A 92 -22.55 33.93 10.32
C SER A 92 -21.43 33.26 9.53
N PRO A 93 -20.16 33.33 9.97
CA PRO A 93 -19.06 32.66 9.28
C PRO A 93 -19.22 31.13 9.36
N LYS A 94 -18.95 30.44 8.24
CA LYS A 94 -18.92 28.97 8.20
C LYS A 94 -17.52 28.51 8.66
N PRO A 95 -17.40 27.56 9.60
CA PRO A 95 -16.11 26.95 9.90
C PRO A 95 -15.58 26.20 8.68
N ILE A 96 -14.25 26.12 8.55
CA ILE A 96 -13.56 25.33 7.54
C ILE A 96 -12.73 24.25 8.21
N ASP A 97 -12.51 23.14 7.52
CA ASP A 97 -11.62 22.08 8.00
C ASP A 97 -10.17 22.54 7.87
N GLN A 98 -9.34 22.23 8.88
CA GLN A 98 -7.90 22.52 8.89
C GLN A 98 -7.58 24.00 8.67
N GLY A 99 -8.36 24.88 9.31
CA GLY A 99 -8.15 26.31 9.25
C GLY A 99 -9.02 27.11 10.22
N SER A 100 -8.77 28.41 10.26
CA SER A 100 -9.42 29.37 11.15
C SER A 100 -9.69 30.69 10.42
N TYR A 101 -10.44 31.60 11.07
CA TYR A 101 -10.67 32.95 10.55
C TYR A 101 -10.38 34.01 11.61
N THR A 102 -10.03 35.20 11.14
CA THR A 102 -9.83 36.39 11.97
C THR A 102 -10.60 37.57 11.38
N GLY A 103 -11.08 38.49 12.23
CA GLY A 103 -11.81 39.70 11.82
C GLY A 103 -13.19 39.87 12.46
N GLY A 104 -13.86 40.96 12.10
CA GLY A 104 -15.21 41.29 12.55
C GLY A 104 -16.30 40.62 11.69
N ILE A 105 -17.49 40.43 12.26
CA ILE A 105 -18.61 39.73 11.59
C ILE A 105 -19.84 40.61 11.32
N SER A 106 -19.70 41.92 11.46
CA SER A 106 -20.81 42.87 11.23
C SER A 106 -20.77 43.42 9.81
N PHE A 107 -21.90 43.99 9.35
CA PHE A 107 -21.99 44.65 8.05
C PHE A 107 -20.80 45.59 7.78
N GLY A 108 -20.13 45.38 6.64
CA GLY A 108 -18.93 46.11 6.22
C GLY A 108 -17.61 45.56 6.76
N ASP A 109 -17.63 44.63 7.72
CA ASP A 109 -16.42 43.95 8.19
C ASP A 109 -15.97 42.88 7.18
N THR A 110 -14.67 42.62 7.16
CA THR A 110 -14.02 41.58 6.36
C THR A 110 -13.34 40.58 7.29
N ILE A 111 -13.60 39.29 7.07
CA ILE A 111 -12.85 38.20 7.72
C ILE A 111 -11.81 37.64 6.76
N THR A 112 -10.71 37.18 7.32
CA THR A 112 -9.61 36.52 6.61
C THR A 112 -9.47 35.10 7.13
N TYR A 113 -9.57 34.11 6.24
CA TYR A 113 -9.30 32.71 6.55
C TYR A 113 -7.82 32.38 6.40
N THR A 114 -7.33 31.51 7.28
CA THR A 114 -5.97 30.98 7.32
C THR A 114 -6.02 29.47 7.52
N CYS A 115 -5.23 28.72 6.76
CA CYS A 115 -5.11 27.27 6.95
C CYS A 115 -4.13 26.93 8.08
N ASP A 116 -4.31 25.76 8.67
CA ASP A 116 -3.40 25.18 9.66
C ASP A 116 -2.09 24.72 8.99
N ASP A 117 -1.06 24.48 9.80
CA ASP A 117 0.27 24.07 9.33
C ASP A 117 0.19 22.78 8.48
N GLY A 118 0.82 22.82 7.31
CA GLY A 118 0.77 21.73 6.32
C GLY A 118 -0.45 21.74 5.40
N TYR A 119 -1.29 22.77 5.46
CA TYR A 119 -2.40 23.00 4.54
C TYR A 119 -2.25 24.35 3.80
N ALA A 120 -2.74 24.39 2.57
CA ALA A 120 -2.70 25.57 1.70
C ALA A 120 -4.07 25.90 1.11
N LEU A 121 -4.33 27.20 0.95
CA LEU A 121 -5.54 27.72 0.33
C LEU A 121 -5.51 27.48 -1.18
N THR A 122 -6.59 26.94 -1.73
CA THR A 122 -6.66 26.65 -3.18
C THR A 122 -7.64 27.59 -3.90
N GLY A 123 -7.14 28.36 -4.88
CA GLY A 123 -7.92 28.95 -5.99
C GLY A 123 -9.03 29.98 -5.68
N LYS A 124 -9.27 30.39 -4.44
CA LYS A 124 -10.32 31.35 -4.04
C LYS A 124 -9.76 32.55 -3.27
N THR A 125 -10.55 33.62 -3.16
CA THR A 125 -10.25 34.72 -2.21
C THR A 125 -10.33 34.18 -0.78
N TYR A 126 -9.31 34.48 0.00
CA TYR A 126 -9.23 34.12 1.42
C TYR A 126 -10.02 35.10 2.32
N GLN A 127 -10.57 36.15 1.71
CA GLN A 127 -11.31 37.20 2.41
C GLN A 127 -12.79 37.19 2.01
N LEU A 128 -13.65 37.28 3.02
CA LEU A 128 -15.10 37.39 2.88
C LEU A 128 -15.57 38.69 3.56
N THR A 129 -16.43 39.45 2.88
CA THR A 129 -16.98 40.71 3.40
C THR A 129 -18.46 40.58 3.72
N CYS A 130 -18.89 41.07 4.89
CA CYS A 130 -20.28 40.97 5.34
C CYS A 130 -21.14 42.04 4.64
N MET A 131 -22.12 41.59 3.87
CA MET A 131 -22.95 42.42 3.00
C MET A 131 -24.22 42.91 3.71
N ALA A 132 -24.90 43.87 3.09
CA ALA A 132 -26.04 44.57 3.68
C ALA A 132 -27.30 43.69 3.88
N ASP A 133 -27.36 42.56 3.19
CA ASP A 133 -28.40 41.54 3.35
C ASP A 133 -28.11 40.56 4.51
N GLY A 134 -26.93 40.64 5.12
CA GLY A 134 -26.49 39.72 6.18
C GLY A 134 -25.81 38.45 5.64
N THR A 135 -25.39 38.44 4.37
CA THR A 135 -24.63 37.33 3.76
C THR A 135 -23.17 37.70 3.55
N TRP A 136 -22.31 36.69 3.47
CA TRP A 136 -20.91 36.88 3.11
C TRP A 136 -20.74 36.99 1.61
N ASN A 137 -19.79 37.81 1.15
CA ASN A 137 -19.33 37.85 -0.23
C ASN A 137 -17.81 37.65 -0.31
N PRO A 138 -17.34 36.57 -0.97
CA PRO A 138 -18.13 35.47 -1.55
C PRO A 138 -18.91 34.68 -0.49
N VAL A 139 -19.96 33.96 -0.93
CA VAL A 139 -20.86 33.21 -0.03
C VAL A 139 -20.18 31.98 0.58
N ASP A 140 -19.32 31.33 -0.19
CA ASP A 140 -18.63 30.12 0.24
C ASP A 140 -17.19 30.43 0.68
N PRO A 141 -16.76 29.87 1.83
CA PRO A 141 -15.39 30.04 2.29
C PRO A 141 -14.39 29.32 1.37
N PRO A 142 -13.09 29.65 1.48
CA PRO A 142 -12.04 28.91 0.80
C PRO A 142 -11.88 27.51 1.41
N ASP A 143 -11.15 26.65 0.71
CA ASP A 143 -10.87 25.29 1.12
C ASP A 143 -9.37 25.10 1.37
N CYS A 144 -9.04 24.39 2.44
CA CYS A 144 -7.67 24.10 2.88
C CYS A 144 -7.30 22.69 2.46
N GLN A 145 -6.41 22.59 1.48
CA GLN A 145 -5.93 21.31 0.96
C GLN A 145 -4.54 21.02 1.51
N PRO A 146 -4.21 19.77 1.85
CA PRO A 146 -2.89 19.43 2.34
C PRO A 146 -1.83 19.76 1.28
N VAL A 147 -0.69 20.28 1.70
CA VAL A 147 0.41 20.56 0.77
C VAL A 147 0.93 19.24 0.19
N SER A 148 1.32 19.28 -1.08
CA SER A 148 1.86 18.12 -1.78
C SER A 148 3.38 18.22 -1.91
N CYS A 149 4.08 17.17 -1.53
CA CYS A 149 5.50 17.00 -1.78
C CYS A 149 5.77 16.65 -3.26
N PRO A 150 6.99 16.94 -3.78
CA PRO A 150 7.37 16.57 -5.13
C PRO A 150 7.20 15.07 -5.38
N GLU A 151 6.74 14.72 -6.57
CA GLU A 151 6.69 13.33 -7.00
C GLU A 151 8.07 12.68 -6.94
N ILE A 152 8.09 11.41 -6.56
CA ILE A 152 9.33 10.65 -6.41
C ILE A 152 9.69 10.02 -7.74
N ASP A 153 10.83 10.42 -8.29
CA ASP A 153 11.40 9.81 -9.49
C ASP A 153 11.89 8.39 -9.20
N LEU A 154 11.27 7.43 -9.90
CA LEU A 154 11.54 6.00 -9.89
C LEU A 154 12.84 5.72 -10.65
N THR A 155 13.97 5.73 -9.95
CA THR A 155 15.21 5.17 -10.50
C THR A 155 15.20 3.65 -10.39
N GLU A 156 15.68 2.95 -11.42
CA GLU A 156 15.62 1.49 -11.56
C GLU A 156 16.05 0.69 -10.31
N LYS A 157 16.96 1.21 -9.49
CA LYS A 157 17.54 0.49 -8.34
C LYS A 157 16.84 0.69 -7.00
N LEU A 158 15.85 1.57 -6.94
CA LEU A 158 15.21 2.03 -5.69
C LEU A 158 13.74 1.60 -5.70
N VAL A 159 13.42 0.62 -4.86
CA VAL A 159 12.06 0.14 -4.64
C VAL A 159 11.43 0.97 -3.52
N PHE A 160 10.18 1.41 -3.68
CA PHE A 160 9.47 2.09 -2.60
C PHE A 160 8.01 1.66 -2.51
N GLN A 161 7.44 1.74 -1.31
CA GLN A 161 6.03 1.49 -1.09
C GLN A 161 5.26 2.79 -1.38
N LEU A 162 4.54 2.84 -2.51
CA LEU A 162 3.76 4.01 -2.92
C LEU A 162 2.70 4.33 -1.87
N SER A 163 2.72 5.58 -1.39
CA SER A 163 1.51 6.23 -0.90
C SER A 163 0.73 6.74 -2.12
N LEU A 164 -0.59 6.55 -2.14
CA LEU A 164 -1.48 6.94 -3.26
C LEU A 164 -1.45 8.45 -3.54
N GLN A 165 -1.05 9.26 -2.55
CA GLN A 165 -0.95 10.72 -2.61
C GLN A 165 0.25 11.17 -1.77
N TYR A 166 1.13 12.03 -2.31
CA TYR A 166 2.32 12.54 -1.63
C TYR A 166 2.01 13.82 -0.82
N GLN A 167 1.04 13.73 0.08
CA GLN A 167 0.54 14.88 0.85
C GLN A 167 1.22 15.02 2.22
N TYR A 168 1.08 16.16 2.87
CA TYR A 168 1.55 16.41 4.24
C TYR A 168 1.22 15.22 5.18
N GLY A 169 2.23 14.77 5.93
CA GLY A 169 2.12 13.61 6.83
C GLY A 169 2.31 12.24 6.15
N SER A 170 2.41 12.19 4.81
CA SER A 170 2.70 10.94 4.09
C SER A 170 4.14 10.48 4.34
N ARG A 171 4.32 9.15 4.43
CA ARG A 171 5.63 8.51 4.55
C ARG A 171 5.93 7.67 3.32
N VAL A 172 7.15 7.80 2.81
CA VAL A 172 7.70 6.95 1.77
C VAL A 172 8.86 6.15 2.33
N THR A 173 8.81 4.83 2.13
CA THR A 173 9.85 3.90 2.58
C THR A 173 10.64 3.43 1.37
N TYR A 174 11.95 3.51 1.47
CA TYR A 174 12.91 3.14 0.45
C TYR A 174 13.57 1.80 0.77
N SER A 175 13.71 0.97 -0.25
CA SER A 175 14.54 -0.22 -0.25
C SER A 175 15.32 -0.29 -1.56
N CYS A 176 16.41 -1.04 -1.56
CA CYS A 176 17.18 -1.28 -2.77
C CYS A 176 16.80 -2.61 -3.40
N GLU A 177 16.99 -2.72 -4.71
CA GLU A 177 16.94 -4.02 -5.37
C GLU A 177 17.99 -4.98 -4.80
N ALA A 178 17.73 -6.29 -4.95
CA ALA A 178 18.68 -7.33 -4.57
C ALA A 178 20.06 -7.08 -5.22
N GLY A 179 21.13 -7.09 -4.43
CA GLY A 179 22.47 -6.75 -4.91
C GLY A 179 22.97 -5.37 -4.48
N PHE A 180 22.08 -4.52 -3.96
CA PHE A 180 22.41 -3.16 -3.54
C PHE A 180 22.10 -2.93 -2.06
N SER A 181 22.92 -2.12 -1.41
CA SER A 181 22.79 -1.67 -0.03
C SER A 181 22.31 -0.22 0.00
N LEU A 182 21.33 0.06 0.87
CA LEU A 182 20.76 1.40 1.04
C LEU A 182 21.67 2.26 1.91
N ILE A 183 22.05 3.43 1.40
CA ILE A 183 22.85 4.43 2.11
C ILE A 183 21.99 5.67 2.37
N GLY A 184 21.82 6.00 3.64
CA GLY A 184 20.96 7.07 4.13
C GLY A 184 19.73 6.54 4.85
N ASP A 185 18.76 7.42 5.11
CA ASP A 185 17.53 7.05 5.81
C ASP A 185 16.62 6.18 4.93
N SER A 186 16.05 5.13 5.52
CA SER A 186 15.14 4.22 4.84
C SER A 186 13.73 4.77 4.63
N PHE A 187 13.44 5.96 5.16
CA PHE A 187 12.16 6.60 4.95
C PHE A 187 12.29 8.13 4.90
N ARG A 188 11.31 8.77 4.27
CA ARG A 188 11.16 10.22 4.26
C ARG A 188 9.69 10.58 4.48
N ASP A 189 9.46 11.67 5.19
CA ASP A 189 8.14 12.17 5.55
C ASP A 189 7.87 13.46 4.78
N CYS A 190 6.62 13.67 4.34
CA CYS A 190 6.22 14.91 3.71
C CYS A 190 5.94 15.98 4.77
N LEU A 191 6.76 17.03 4.80
CA LEU A 191 6.71 18.10 5.79
C LEU A 191 5.68 19.17 5.43
N GLU A 192 5.31 19.99 6.41
CA GLU A 192 4.40 21.13 6.26
C GLU A 192 4.85 22.14 5.18
N SER A 193 6.15 22.15 4.87
CA SER A 193 6.72 23.00 3.81
C SER A 193 6.46 22.47 2.39
N GLY A 194 5.76 21.35 2.23
CA GLY A 194 5.61 20.67 0.95
C GLY A 194 6.93 20.08 0.43
N LYS A 195 7.85 19.71 1.33
CA LYS A 195 9.14 19.10 1.00
C LYS A 195 9.33 17.82 1.78
N TRP A 196 10.02 16.86 1.17
CA TRP A 196 10.43 15.63 1.84
C TRP A 196 11.50 15.90 2.90
N SER A 197 11.40 15.22 4.05
CA SER A 197 12.41 15.26 5.10
C SER A 197 13.75 14.71 4.62
N GLY A 198 14.85 15.24 5.16
CA GLY A 198 16.21 14.75 4.87
C GLY A 198 16.58 14.70 3.38
N SER A 199 17.57 13.88 3.06
CA SER A 199 18.06 13.64 1.69
C SER A 199 17.53 12.33 1.11
N LYS A 200 17.34 12.27 -0.22
CA LYS A 200 17.01 11.01 -0.93
C LYS A 200 18.12 9.98 -0.69
N PRO A 201 17.82 8.75 -0.24
CA PRO A 201 18.83 7.72 -0.05
C PRO A 201 19.34 7.20 -1.41
N ILE A 202 20.50 6.54 -1.39
CA ILE A 202 21.15 5.99 -2.59
C ILE A 202 21.43 4.50 -2.43
N CYS A 203 21.30 3.75 -3.52
CA CYS A 203 21.63 2.34 -3.58
C CYS A 203 23.05 2.16 -4.12
N LYS A 204 23.93 1.49 -3.37
CA LYS A 204 25.31 1.15 -3.76
C LYS A 204 25.50 -0.35 -3.83
N ASP A 205 26.41 -0.83 -4.67
CA ASP A 205 26.68 -2.28 -4.79
C ASP A 205 27.08 -2.87 -3.44
N VAL A 206 26.50 -4.03 -3.11
CA VAL A 206 26.93 -4.82 -1.95
C VAL A 206 28.32 -5.38 -2.20
N LYS A 207 29.24 -5.13 -1.26
CA LYS A 207 30.62 -5.63 -1.29
C LYS A 207 31.05 -6.09 0.10
N CYS A 208 30.85 -7.37 0.40
CA CYS A 208 31.40 -7.95 1.62
C CYS A 208 32.92 -8.07 1.52
N LYS A 209 33.62 -7.72 2.60
CA LYS A 209 35.06 -7.95 2.73
C LYS A 209 35.35 -9.44 2.74
N THR A 210 36.58 -9.82 2.39
CA THR A 210 37.05 -11.20 2.54
C THR A 210 36.74 -11.71 3.96
N PRO A 211 36.04 -12.86 4.10
CA PRO A 211 35.76 -13.42 5.42
C PRO A 211 37.05 -13.94 6.05
N GLN A 212 37.00 -14.36 7.32
CA GLN A 212 38.15 -15.01 7.95
C GLN A 212 38.48 -16.30 7.19
N TRP A 213 39.59 -16.29 6.45
CA TRP A 213 39.94 -17.39 5.56
C TRP A 213 40.42 -18.62 6.34
N ASP A 214 41.27 -18.38 7.34
CA ASP A 214 41.83 -19.40 8.21
C ASP A 214 41.19 -19.25 9.60
N ILE A 215 40.54 -20.31 10.08
CA ILE A 215 39.89 -20.36 11.39
C ILE A 215 40.48 -21.50 12.22
N SER A 216 40.26 -21.51 13.54
CA SER A 216 40.78 -22.59 14.38
C SER A 216 40.20 -23.94 13.93
N HIS A 217 41.08 -24.88 13.57
CA HIS A 217 40.70 -26.20 13.05
C HIS A 217 39.86 -26.18 11.75
N GLY A 218 39.99 -25.15 10.90
CA GLY A 218 39.32 -25.15 9.59
C GLY A 218 39.76 -24.02 8.66
N GLN A 219 39.29 -24.09 7.42
CA GLN A 219 39.60 -23.11 6.37
C GLN A 219 38.41 -22.91 5.43
N ALA A 220 38.27 -21.70 4.90
CA ALA A 220 37.36 -21.40 3.81
C ALA A 220 37.80 -22.11 2.52
N MET A 221 36.82 -22.62 1.78
CA MET A 221 37.01 -23.33 0.52
C MET A 221 36.93 -22.36 -0.67
N GLY A 222 37.63 -22.69 -1.75
CA GLY A 222 37.55 -21.98 -3.04
C GLY A 222 38.56 -20.84 -3.18
N GLU A 223 38.22 -19.84 -3.99
CA GLU A 223 39.11 -18.71 -4.28
C GLU A 223 38.91 -17.55 -3.29
N ARG A 224 40.02 -17.04 -2.77
CA ARG A 224 40.04 -15.86 -1.92
C ARG A 224 39.95 -14.59 -2.78
N LYS A 225 38.83 -13.87 -2.65
CA LYS A 225 38.58 -12.59 -3.35
C LYS A 225 38.76 -11.43 -2.40
N GLU A 226 39.14 -10.26 -2.92
CA GLU A 226 39.20 -9.01 -2.16
C GLU A 226 37.81 -8.49 -1.77
N ALA A 227 36.79 -8.80 -2.58
CA ALA A 227 35.40 -8.45 -2.32
C ALA A 227 34.44 -9.53 -2.87
N TYR A 228 33.34 -9.73 -2.14
CA TYR A 228 32.27 -10.67 -2.48
C TYR A 228 30.96 -9.92 -2.74
N LYS A 229 30.20 -10.37 -3.72
CA LYS A 229 28.91 -9.77 -4.12
C LYS A 229 27.78 -10.29 -3.23
N TYR A 230 26.65 -9.60 -3.25
CA TYR A 230 25.43 -10.06 -2.59
C TYR A 230 25.13 -11.53 -2.93
N ASN A 231 24.81 -12.30 -1.90
CA ASN A 231 24.49 -13.72 -1.98
C ASN A 231 25.64 -14.62 -2.50
N ASP A 232 26.87 -14.11 -2.63
CA ASP A 232 28.04 -14.98 -2.79
C ASP A 232 28.19 -15.85 -1.53
N ILE A 233 28.45 -17.14 -1.74
CA ILE A 233 28.55 -18.13 -0.67
C ILE A 233 30.01 -18.55 -0.48
N VAL A 234 30.45 -18.60 0.78
CA VAL A 234 31.73 -19.19 1.17
C VAL A 234 31.45 -20.39 2.08
N ARG A 235 31.98 -21.55 1.67
CA ARG A 235 31.89 -22.82 2.42
C ARG A 235 33.15 -23.02 3.24
N TYR A 236 33.02 -23.65 4.40
CA TYR A 236 34.15 -23.95 5.27
C TYR A 236 34.33 -25.45 5.44
N GLU A 237 35.59 -25.87 5.45
CA GLU A 237 36.00 -27.23 5.75
C GLU A 237 36.79 -27.23 7.05
N CYS A 238 36.36 -28.07 8.00
CA CYS A 238 37.06 -28.25 9.26
C CYS A 238 37.97 -29.48 9.19
N SER A 239 39.03 -29.44 10.00
CA SER A 239 39.95 -30.55 10.21
C SER A 239 39.22 -31.79 10.76
N ALA A 240 39.82 -32.95 10.59
CA ALA A 240 39.28 -34.21 11.14
C ALA A 240 38.94 -34.05 12.63
N ARG A 241 37.79 -34.60 13.04
CA ARG A 241 37.17 -34.49 14.39
C ARG A 241 36.46 -33.16 14.68
N TYR A 242 36.40 -32.23 13.73
CA TYR A 242 35.65 -30.97 13.88
C TYR A 242 34.60 -30.82 12.78
N ARG A 243 33.53 -30.08 13.07
CA ARG A 243 32.42 -29.75 12.16
C ARG A 243 32.17 -28.24 12.16
N ALA A 244 31.88 -27.69 10.99
CA ALA A 244 31.58 -26.28 10.81
C ALA A 244 30.14 -25.95 11.23
N GLU A 245 29.97 -24.91 12.04
CA GLU A 245 28.68 -24.36 12.44
C GLU A 245 28.65 -22.83 12.26
N PRO A 246 27.92 -22.30 11.24
CA PRO A 246 27.35 -23.02 10.09
C PRO A 246 28.42 -23.50 9.08
N SER A 247 28.07 -24.41 8.17
CA SER A 247 29.00 -24.92 7.14
C SER A 247 29.23 -23.97 5.97
N GLU A 248 28.35 -22.99 5.80
CA GLU A 248 28.45 -21.97 4.76
C GLU A 248 27.88 -20.64 5.26
N ILE A 249 28.41 -19.56 4.71
CA ILE A 249 27.98 -18.19 4.96
C ILE A 249 27.74 -17.49 3.64
N HIS A 250 26.82 -16.53 3.61
CA HIS A 250 26.56 -15.72 2.42
C HIS A 250 26.70 -14.24 2.72
N CYS A 251 27.05 -13.46 1.70
CA CYS A 251 27.15 -12.00 1.80
C CYS A 251 25.75 -11.38 1.81
N THR A 252 25.44 -10.57 2.83
CA THR A 252 24.12 -9.96 3.04
C THR A 252 24.02 -8.56 2.43
N GLU A 253 22.81 -8.01 2.40
CA GLU A 253 22.54 -6.62 1.95
C GLU A 253 23.22 -5.54 2.82
N SER A 254 23.63 -5.88 4.05
CA SER A 254 24.33 -4.95 4.96
C SER A 254 25.83 -4.85 4.69
N ASN A 255 26.36 -5.53 3.66
CA ASN A 255 27.80 -5.71 3.42
C ASN A 255 28.52 -6.54 4.49
N GLU A 256 27.77 -7.39 5.21
CA GLU A 256 28.30 -8.29 6.24
C GLU A 256 28.05 -9.75 5.87
N TRP A 257 28.77 -10.66 6.52
CA TRP A 257 28.53 -12.09 6.36
C TRP A 257 27.37 -12.54 7.24
N SER A 258 26.54 -13.45 6.74
CA SER A 258 25.34 -13.94 7.42
C SER A 258 25.58 -14.52 8.82
N ALA A 259 26.79 -15.03 9.07
CA ALA A 259 27.23 -15.53 10.35
C ALA A 259 28.76 -15.60 10.42
N THR A 260 29.29 -15.85 11.61
CA THR A 260 30.68 -16.28 11.83
C THR A 260 30.74 -17.80 11.91
N VAL A 261 31.70 -18.44 11.23
CA VAL A 261 31.86 -19.90 11.25
C VAL A 261 32.82 -20.32 12.36
N ASN A 262 32.40 -21.31 13.15
CA ASN A 262 33.27 -21.97 14.13
C ASN A 262 33.37 -23.46 13.84
N CYS A 263 34.58 -24.02 13.96
CA CYS A 263 34.79 -25.46 13.93
C CYS A 263 34.66 -26.02 15.36
N VAL A 264 33.54 -26.68 15.62
CA VAL A 264 33.27 -27.33 16.91
C VAL A 264 33.71 -28.79 16.86
N SER A 265 34.20 -29.33 17.97
CA SER A 265 34.54 -30.74 18.05
C SER A 265 33.30 -31.61 17.83
N VAL A 266 33.42 -32.62 16.98
CA VAL A 266 32.34 -33.57 16.72
C VAL A 266 32.14 -34.44 17.95
N THR A 267 30.95 -34.35 18.53
CA THR A 267 30.51 -35.20 19.63
C THR A 267 29.20 -35.87 19.27
N CYS A 268 29.11 -37.18 19.46
CA CYS A 268 27.86 -37.92 19.32
C CYS A 268 27.14 -38.00 20.68
N GLY A 269 25.81 -37.96 20.63
CA GLY A 269 24.97 -38.28 21.79
C GLY A 269 25.09 -39.76 22.19
N PRO A 270 24.42 -40.18 23.28
CA PRO A 270 24.36 -41.58 23.66
C PRO A 270 23.86 -42.46 22.49
N PRO A 271 24.49 -43.61 22.22
CA PRO A 271 24.02 -44.57 21.23
C PRO A 271 22.57 -44.99 21.43
N ALA A 272 21.86 -45.30 20.34
CA ALA A 272 20.49 -45.79 20.41
C ALA A 272 20.42 -47.14 21.15
N THR A 273 19.37 -47.35 21.94
CA THR A 273 19.11 -48.65 22.58
C THR A 273 18.51 -49.64 21.58
N VAL A 274 19.02 -50.87 21.54
CA VAL A 274 18.50 -51.95 20.68
C VAL A 274 17.63 -52.90 21.50
N ILE A 275 16.45 -53.27 21.01
CA ILE A 275 15.52 -54.19 21.68
C ILE A 275 16.11 -55.61 21.70
N ASN A 276 16.01 -56.31 22.84
CA ASN A 276 16.62 -57.64 23.08
C ASN A 276 18.14 -57.64 22.89
N GLY A 277 18.77 -56.50 23.17
CA GLY A 277 20.20 -56.34 23.14
C GLY A 277 20.67 -55.24 24.08
N LYS A 278 21.96 -55.25 24.36
CA LYS A 278 22.64 -54.29 25.23
C LYS A 278 23.96 -53.89 24.63
N ILE A 279 24.45 -52.72 25.02
CA ILE A 279 25.79 -52.28 24.65
C ILE A 279 26.80 -53.13 25.44
N LYS A 280 27.83 -53.64 24.75
CA LYS A 280 28.83 -54.55 25.32
C LYS A 280 29.74 -53.85 26.35
N GLU A 281 29.95 -52.55 26.18
CA GLU A 281 30.87 -51.74 26.98
C GLU A 281 30.14 -50.69 27.81
N GLN A 282 30.80 -50.13 28.83
CA GLN A 282 30.23 -49.05 29.64
C GLN A 282 30.07 -47.78 28.79
N ALA A 283 28.95 -47.09 28.96
CA ALA A 283 28.68 -45.87 28.22
C ALA A 283 29.69 -44.77 28.61
N LYS A 284 30.49 -44.31 27.64
CA LYS A 284 31.44 -43.21 27.79
C LYS A 284 30.82 -41.94 27.23
N THR A 285 30.48 -40.97 28.07
CA THR A 285 29.94 -39.67 27.62
C THR A 285 30.90 -38.53 28.00
N PRO A 286 31.22 -37.60 27.06
CA PRO A 286 30.79 -37.52 25.66
C PRO A 286 31.54 -38.51 24.74
N TYR A 287 30.86 -38.97 23.67
CA TYR A 287 31.45 -39.78 22.61
C TYR A 287 32.06 -38.88 21.53
N ALA A 288 33.32 -39.12 21.19
CA ALA A 288 34.04 -38.35 20.19
C ALA A 288 33.95 -38.98 18.79
N TYR A 289 34.26 -38.20 17.76
CA TYR A 289 34.40 -38.70 16.39
C TYR A 289 35.29 -39.94 16.32
N GLY A 290 34.81 -40.98 15.63
CA GLY A 290 35.52 -42.25 15.46
C GLY A 290 35.40 -43.22 16.64
N ASP A 291 34.79 -42.82 17.77
CA ASP A 291 34.46 -43.74 18.84
C ASP A 291 33.51 -44.83 18.30
N ARG A 292 33.72 -46.06 18.77
CA ARG A 292 32.99 -47.25 18.35
C ARG A 292 32.25 -47.86 19.52
N VAL A 293 31.04 -48.35 19.27
CA VAL A 293 30.21 -49.00 20.28
C VAL A 293 29.68 -50.31 19.73
N SER A 294 29.96 -51.39 20.45
CA SER A 294 29.53 -52.74 20.08
C SER A 294 28.26 -53.14 20.82
N TYR A 295 27.35 -53.82 20.13
CA TYR A 295 26.13 -54.40 20.70
C TYR A 295 26.26 -55.91 20.89
N ILE A 296 25.57 -56.43 21.90
CA ILE A 296 25.37 -57.85 22.12
C ILE A 296 23.89 -58.12 22.35
N CYS A 297 23.36 -59.16 21.72
CA CYS A 297 21.96 -59.55 21.90
C CYS A 297 21.78 -60.39 23.17
N ASP A 298 20.58 -60.36 23.73
CA ASP A 298 20.19 -61.18 24.87
C ASP A 298 20.18 -62.68 24.54
N ASP A 299 20.22 -63.51 25.56
CA ASP A 299 20.22 -64.97 25.40
C ASP A 299 18.99 -65.40 24.59
N THR A 300 19.20 -66.34 23.66
CA THR A 300 18.26 -66.76 22.60
C THR A 300 18.14 -65.83 21.38
N TYR A 301 18.89 -64.73 21.29
CA TYR A 301 18.93 -63.86 20.10
C TYR A 301 20.33 -63.81 19.45
N HIS A 302 20.40 -63.55 18.15
CA HIS A 302 21.62 -63.33 17.38
C HIS A 302 21.58 -61.96 16.71
N LEU A 303 22.77 -61.39 16.50
CA LEU A 303 22.93 -60.06 15.95
C LEU A 303 22.79 -60.10 14.42
N VAL A 304 21.99 -59.18 13.88
CA VAL A 304 21.73 -58.99 12.45
C VAL A 304 22.24 -57.60 12.05
N GLY A 305 23.11 -57.55 11.04
CA GLY A 305 23.77 -56.33 10.58
C GLY A 305 25.15 -56.11 11.20
N ASN A 306 25.66 -54.87 11.13
CA ASN A 306 26.95 -54.53 11.71
C ASN A 306 26.81 -54.36 13.23
N GLY A 307 27.43 -55.26 14.00
CA GLY A 307 27.36 -55.26 15.47
C GLY A 307 28.08 -54.09 16.14
N GLU A 308 28.81 -53.28 15.37
CA GLU A 308 29.53 -52.11 15.85
C GLU A 308 29.07 -50.85 15.12
N ILE A 309 28.71 -49.82 15.88
CA ILE A 309 28.43 -48.49 15.33
C ILE A 309 29.60 -47.54 15.58
N THR A 310 29.80 -46.58 14.67
CA THR A 310 30.87 -45.57 14.75
C THR A 310 30.28 -44.16 14.75
N CYS A 311 30.81 -43.27 15.59
CA CYS A 311 30.44 -41.85 15.58
C CYS A 311 31.02 -41.17 14.33
N GLN A 312 30.14 -40.66 13.47
CA GLN A 312 30.47 -40.09 12.16
C GLN A 312 30.74 -38.57 12.26
N ASN A 313 31.28 -37.99 11.17
CA ASN A 313 31.69 -36.57 11.11
C ASN A 313 30.51 -35.57 11.22
N ASN A 314 29.29 -36.01 10.92
CA ASN A 314 28.06 -35.23 11.08
C ASN A 314 27.53 -35.22 12.53
N GLY A 315 28.24 -35.85 13.48
CA GLY A 315 27.80 -35.98 14.86
C GLY A 315 26.71 -37.05 15.08
N GLN A 316 26.48 -37.93 14.10
CA GLN A 316 25.53 -39.04 14.20
C GLN A 316 26.23 -40.39 14.22
N TRP A 317 25.60 -41.38 14.84
CA TRP A 317 26.08 -42.76 14.81
C TRP A 317 25.76 -43.42 13.46
N SER A 318 26.63 -44.31 13.00
CA SER A 318 26.29 -45.22 11.90
C SER A 318 25.07 -46.09 12.23
N PRO A 319 24.37 -46.68 11.24
CA PRO A 319 23.15 -47.45 11.46
C PRO A 319 23.31 -48.56 12.51
N SER A 320 22.35 -48.66 13.44
CA SER A 320 22.38 -49.63 14.55
C SER A 320 22.00 -51.05 14.12
N PRO A 321 22.57 -52.10 14.75
CA PRO A 321 22.18 -53.49 14.49
C PRO A 321 20.81 -53.85 15.07
N SER A 322 20.28 -55.01 14.66
CA SER A 322 19.04 -55.59 15.19
C SER A 322 19.29 -56.98 15.79
N CYS A 323 18.48 -57.39 16.77
CA CYS A 323 18.58 -58.71 17.41
C CYS A 323 17.40 -59.61 17.02
N ALA A 324 17.69 -60.77 16.42
CA ALA A 324 16.68 -61.75 15.95
C ALA A 324 16.81 -63.10 16.68
N LEU A 325 15.71 -63.82 16.89
CA LEU A 325 15.70 -65.09 17.64
C LEU A 325 16.61 -66.16 17.00
N ARG A 326 17.34 -66.91 17.84
CA ARG A 326 18.10 -68.12 17.50
C ARG A 326 17.14 -69.29 17.50
N THR A 327 16.70 -69.74 16.34
CA THR A 327 15.82 -70.90 16.22
C THR A 327 16.60 -72.20 16.43
N THR A 328 16.45 -72.85 17.60
CA THR A 328 16.89 -74.23 17.83
C THR A 328 15.81 -75.21 17.40
N SER A 329 15.60 -75.32 16.10
CA SER A 329 14.93 -76.47 15.49
C SER A 329 15.36 -76.50 14.04
N LEU A 330 16.08 -77.55 13.64
CA LEU A 330 16.18 -77.91 12.23
C LEU A 330 14.76 -78.10 11.66
N PRO A 331 14.35 -77.39 10.61
CA PRO A 331 13.37 -77.92 9.69
C PRO A 331 14.12 -78.68 8.61
N ARG A 332 13.63 -79.89 8.41
CA ARG A 332 13.83 -80.80 7.30
C ARG A 332 13.98 -80.04 5.96
N THR A 333 14.93 -80.47 5.15
CA THR A 333 15.12 -80.09 3.75
C THR A 333 13.84 -80.29 2.95
N GLU A 334 13.29 -79.20 2.44
CA GLU A 334 12.78 -78.96 1.08
C GLU A 334 11.95 -77.66 1.10
N ASP A 335 12.63 -76.52 0.90
CA ASP A 335 12.34 -75.61 -0.22
C ASP A 335 13.39 -74.49 -0.22
N PRO A 336 13.91 -74.04 -1.37
CA PRO A 336 14.76 -72.86 -1.44
C PRO A 336 13.98 -71.69 -0.85
N LEU A 337 14.64 -70.84 -0.06
CA LEU A 337 14.08 -69.61 0.47
C LEU A 337 13.59 -68.74 -0.70
N GLN A 338 12.35 -68.95 -1.11
CA GLN A 338 11.71 -68.18 -2.16
C GLN A 338 11.23 -66.91 -1.49
N CYS A 339 12.19 -66.02 -1.21
CA CYS A 339 11.87 -64.73 -0.67
C CYS A 339 10.94 -64.02 -1.68
N SER A 340 9.86 -63.47 -1.15
CA SER A 340 8.82 -62.85 -1.93
C SER A 340 8.30 -61.60 -1.22
N CYS A 341 8.00 -60.57 -1.99
CA CYS A 341 7.43 -59.33 -1.51
C CYS A 341 5.91 -59.36 -1.72
N ASP A 342 5.19 -58.91 -0.69
CA ASP A 342 3.76 -58.68 -0.78
C ASP A 342 3.43 -57.53 -1.74
N LYS A 343 2.14 -57.38 -2.06
CA LYS A 343 1.62 -56.32 -2.92
C LYS A 343 2.23 -54.96 -2.53
N PRO A 344 2.87 -54.25 -3.47
CA PRO A 344 3.53 -52.98 -3.17
C PRO A 344 2.51 -51.91 -2.73
N PRO A 345 2.96 -50.87 -2.00
CA PRO A 345 2.10 -49.76 -1.61
C PRO A 345 1.45 -49.08 -2.81
N ALA A 346 0.18 -48.69 -2.68
CA ALA A 346 -0.50 -47.92 -3.72
C ALA A 346 0.11 -46.52 -3.80
N ILE A 347 0.41 -46.05 -5.02
CA ILE A 347 0.97 -44.72 -5.25
C ILE A 347 -0.16 -43.76 -5.61
N GLU A 348 -0.26 -42.66 -4.89
CA GLU A 348 -1.16 -41.55 -5.24
C GLU A 348 -0.70 -40.90 -6.55
N HIS A 349 -1.60 -40.76 -7.53
CA HIS A 349 -1.31 -40.23 -8.87
C HIS A 349 -0.30 -41.04 -9.72
N GLY A 350 -0.09 -42.33 -9.42
CA GLY A 350 0.71 -43.26 -10.25
C GLY A 350 -0.03 -44.57 -10.57
N GLU A 351 0.43 -45.29 -11.60
CA GLU A 351 -0.06 -46.62 -11.98
C GLU A 351 1.11 -47.54 -12.34
N GLY A 352 1.09 -48.76 -11.81
CA GLY A 352 2.09 -49.80 -12.11
C GLY A 352 1.76 -50.54 -13.42
N ASN A 353 2.78 -51.07 -14.08
CA ASN A 353 2.65 -51.63 -15.43
C ASN A 353 1.98 -53.03 -15.51
N ASP A 354 1.65 -53.67 -14.38
CA ASP A 354 1.07 -55.02 -14.33
C ASP A 354 -0.23 -55.06 -13.50
N LYS A 355 -1.20 -55.87 -13.95
CA LYS A 355 -2.37 -56.23 -13.13
C LYS A 355 -1.87 -56.90 -11.85
N TYR A 356 -1.91 -56.17 -10.74
CA TYR A 356 -1.26 -56.51 -9.47
C TYR A 356 -1.42 -57.98 -9.09
N LYS A 357 -0.30 -58.73 -9.09
CA LYS A 357 -0.22 -60.04 -8.46
C LYS A 357 -0.21 -59.84 -6.94
N SER A 358 -0.71 -60.81 -6.19
CA SER A 358 -0.70 -60.76 -4.73
C SER A 358 0.71 -60.91 -4.15
N VAL A 359 1.65 -61.51 -4.90
CA VAL A 359 3.01 -61.87 -4.44
C VAL A 359 4.04 -61.75 -5.57
N TYR A 360 5.25 -61.26 -5.26
CA TYR A 360 6.37 -61.04 -6.20
C TYR A 360 7.67 -61.71 -5.71
N ALA A 361 8.44 -62.39 -6.57
CA ALA A 361 9.70 -63.03 -6.18
C ALA A 361 10.85 -62.01 -5.99
N CYS A 362 11.84 -62.34 -5.16
CA CYS A 362 13.05 -61.52 -5.01
C CYS A 362 13.82 -61.32 -6.32
N GLY A 363 14.33 -60.10 -6.51
CA GLY A 363 14.96 -59.63 -7.76
C GLY A 363 13.96 -59.13 -8.79
N TYR A 364 12.65 -59.29 -8.56
CA TYR A 364 11.63 -58.75 -9.45
C TYR A 364 11.55 -57.22 -9.31
N THR A 365 11.58 -56.53 -10.45
CA THR A 365 11.53 -55.06 -10.51
C THR A 365 10.17 -54.61 -11.06
N LEU A 366 9.52 -53.70 -10.35
CA LEU A 366 8.30 -53.05 -10.78
C LEU A 366 8.60 -51.61 -11.22
N SER A 367 8.18 -51.28 -12.44
CA SER A 367 8.26 -49.93 -12.98
C SER A 367 6.91 -49.23 -12.88
N TYR A 368 6.93 -48.00 -12.37
CA TYR A 368 5.75 -47.16 -12.17
C TYR A 368 5.75 -45.99 -13.13
N LYS A 369 4.55 -45.66 -13.64
CA LYS A 369 4.32 -44.45 -14.41
C LYS A 369 3.43 -43.51 -13.61
N CYS A 370 3.85 -42.26 -13.50
CA CYS A 370 3.02 -41.22 -12.93
C CYS A 370 2.00 -40.70 -13.96
N LYS A 371 0.84 -40.25 -13.47
CA LYS A 371 -0.14 -39.53 -14.29
C LYS A 371 0.47 -38.22 -14.79
N THR A 372 -0.11 -37.67 -15.86
CA THR A 372 0.31 -36.40 -16.47
C THR A 372 0.49 -35.31 -15.41
N CYS A 373 1.57 -34.53 -15.50
CA CYS A 373 2.00 -33.48 -14.54
C CYS A 373 2.68 -33.93 -13.24
N TYR A 374 2.97 -35.22 -13.09
CA TYR A 374 3.75 -35.75 -11.98
C TYR A 374 5.03 -36.42 -12.50
N PHE A 375 6.15 -36.23 -11.81
CA PHE A 375 7.41 -36.90 -12.13
C PHE A 375 7.69 -37.99 -11.10
N PRO A 376 8.19 -39.15 -11.54
CA PRO A 376 8.44 -40.27 -10.65
C PRO A 376 9.67 -40.01 -9.79
N VAL A 377 9.52 -40.25 -8.49
CA VAL A 377 10.60 -40.33 -7.52
C VAL A 377 10.74 -41.80 -7.14
N HIS A 378 11.86 -42.42 -7.53
CA HIS A 378 12.07 -43.87 -7.56
C HIS A 378 11.08 -44.58 -8.49
N SER A 379 11.25 -44.37 -9.81
CA SER A 379 10.39 -44.93 -10.86
C SER A 379 10.40 -46.46 -10.94
N GLU A 380 11.41 -47.11 -10.36
CA GLU A 380 11.55 -48.55 -10.30
C GLU A 380 11.90 -48.99 -8.88
N ILE A 381 11.27 -50.07 -8.43
CA ILE A 381 11.56 -50.69 -7.14
C ILE A 381 11.82 -52.17 -7.35
N THR A 382 12.76 -52.72 -6.58
CA THR A 382 13.13 -54.13 -6.67
C THR A 382 12.82 -54.82 -5.36
N CYS A 383 12.23 -56.01 -5.43
CA CYS A 383 12.02 -56.87 -4.27
C CYS A 383 13.36 -57.40 -3.79
N GLN A 384 13.81 -56.95 -2.62
CA GLN A 384 15.12 -57.29 -2.06
C GLN A 384 15.08 -58.64 -1.35
N GLN A 385 16.26 -59.26 -1.15
CA GLN A 385 16.39 -60.59 -0.54
C GLN A 385 15.86 -60.69 0.91
N ASN A 386 15.62 -59.55 1.55
CA ASN A 386 14.99 -59.45 2.88
C ASN A 386 13.45 -59.41 2.83
N GLY A 387 12.83 -59.57 1.64
CA GLY A 387 11.37 -59.54 1.47
C GLY A 387 10.76 -58.13 1.49
N GLN A 388 11.58 -57.07 1.42
CA GLN A 388 11.12 -55.68 1.36
C GLN A 388 11.42 -55.04 0.00
N TRP A 389 10.61 -54.05 -0.38
CA TRP A 389 10.86 -53.24 -1.56
C TRP A 389 12.02 -52.27 -1.30
N SER A 390 12.90 -52.09 -2.29
CA SER A 390 14.13 -51.31 -2.15
C SER A 390 13.92 -49.88 -1.64
N HIS A 391 12.86 -49.21 -2.10
CA HIS A 391 12.49 -47.84 -1.75
C HIS A 391 10.97 -47.68 -1.93
N SER A 392 10.39 -46.63 -1.34
CA SER A 392 8.98 -46.28 -1.57
C SER A 392 8.85 -45.46 -2.86
N PRO A 393 8.10 -45.94 -3.87
CA PRO A 393 7.89 -45.19 -5.10
C PRO A 393 6.87 -44.07 -4.89
N GLY A 394 7.12 -42.90 -5.48
CA GLY A 394 6.26 -41.71 -5.30
C GLY A 394 6.14 -40.89 -6.57
N CYS A 395 5.05 -40.13 -6.68
CA CYS A 395 4.82 -39.18 -7.77
C CYS A 395 4.77 -37.78 -7.19
N VAL A 396 5.71 -36.92 -7.57
CA VAL A 396 5.76 -35.53 -7.09
C VAL A 396 5.22 -34.60 -8.17
N PHE A 397 4.36 -33.68 -7.76
CA PHE A 397 3.74 -32.70 -8.66
C PHE A 397 4.80 -31.78 -9.26
N ASN A 398 4.83 -31.69 -10.59
CA ASN A 398 5.69 -30.73 -11.25
C ASN A 398 4.92 -29.44 -11.57
N ALA A 399 5.26 -28.38 -10.84
CA ALA A 399 4.70 -27.05 -11.01
C ALA A 399 4.88 -26.49 -12.43
N THR A 400 5.91 -26.91 -13.18
CA THR A 400 6.10 -26.46 -14.57
C THR A 400 5.02 -26.98 -15.51
N CYS A 401 4.30 -28.05 -15.16
CA CYS A 401 3.22 -28.61 -15.96
C CYS A 401 1.97 -27.72 -15.99
N VAL A 402 1.79 -26.83 -15.00
CA VAL A 402 0.73 -25.81 -15.01
C VAL A 402 1.26 -24.50 -15.59
N ILE A 403 2.53 -24.19 -15.37
CA ILE A 403 3.16 -22.97 -15.88
C ILE A 403 3.21 -22.97 -17.41
N VAL A 404 3.55 -24.07 -18.08
CA VAL A 404 3.61 -24.12 -19.55
C VAL A 404 2.25 -23.85 -20.21
N PRO A 405 1.16 -24.55 -19.88
CA PRO A 405 -0.15 -24.25 -20.46
C PRO A 405 -0.69 -22.89 -20.00
N VAL A 406 -0.42 -22.43 -18.78
CA VAL A 406 -0.81 -21.07 -18.34
C VAL A 406 -0.03 -20.00 -19.11
N VAL A 407 1.27 -20.16 -19.33
CA VAL A 407 2.09 -19.24 -20.13
C VAL A 407 1.66 -19.25 -21.60
N ILE A 408 1.31 -20.42 -22.15
CA ILE A 408 0.77 -20.53 -23.51
C ILE A 408 -0.63 -19.89 -23.59
N ILE A 409 -1.51 -20.11 -22.61
CA ILE A 409 -2.84 -19.49 -22.56
C ILE A 409 -2.71 -17.97 -22.41
N VAL A 410 -1.82 -17.48 -21.55
CA VAL A 410 -1.53 -16.05 -21.38
C VAL A 410 -0.92 -15.46 -22.64
N ALA A 411 -0.03 -16.18 -23.33
CA ALA A 411 0.53 -15.75 -24.62
C ALA A 411 -0.52 -15.75 -25.74
N LEU A 412 -1.44 -16.73 -25.78
CA LEU A 412 -2.53 -16.80 -26.74
C LEU A 412 -3.61 -15.73 -26.47
N ILE A 413 -3.94 -15.48 -25.20
CA ILE A 413 -4.82 -14.37 -24.79
C ILE A 413 -4.15 -13.04 -25.12
N GLY A 414 -2.85 -12.90 -24.83
CA GLY A 414 -2.06 -11.74 -25.21
C GLY A 414 -2.04 -11.51 -26.73
N ALA A 415 -1.85 -12.57 -27.52
CA ALA A 415 -1.89 -12.51 -28.98
C ALA A 415 -3.30 -12.18 -29.52
N MET A 416 -4.36 -12.74 -28.93
CA MET A 416 -5.75 -12.44 -29.28
C MET A 416 -6.14 -11.00 -28.93
N LEU A 417 -5.71 -10.48 -27.78
CA LEU A 417 -5.90 -9.10 -27.37
C LEU A 417 -5.09 -8.14 -28.25
N ALA A 418 -3.85 -8.48 -28.58
CA ALA A 418 -3.03 -7.72 -29.53
C ALA A 418 -3.68 -7.70 -30.91
N PHE A 419 -4.16 -8.85 -31.42
CA PHE A 419 -4.86 -8.92 -32.71
C PHE A 419 -6.16 -8.12 -32.69
N ALA A 420 -6.92 -8.14 -31.59
CA ALA A 420 -8.11 -7.30 -31.41
C ALA A 420 -7.76 -5.80 -31.36
N PHE A 421 -6.62 -5.45 -30.77
CA PHE A 421 -6.10 -4.08 -30.73
C PHE A 421 -5.65 -3.60 -32.12
N PHE A 422 -4.90 -4.44 -32.86
CA PHE A 422 -4.54 -4.16 -34.26
C PHE A 422 -5.76 -4.08 -35.18
N LYS A 423 -6.78 -4.91 -34.96
CA LYS A 423 -8.06 -4.84 -35.70
C LYS A 423 -8.85 -3.58 -35.37
N LYS A 424 -8.80 -3.08 -34.11
CA LYS A 424 -9.37 -1.78 -33.72
C LYS A 424 -8.61 -0.60 -34.34
N ILE A 425 -7.29 -0.66 -34.43
CA ILE A 425 -6.46 0.37 -35.09
C ILE A 425 -6.72 0.38 -36.61
N ALA A 426 -6.87 -0.78 -37.24
CA ALA A 426 -7.19 -0.88 -38.66
C ALA A 426 -8.59 -0.34 -39.03
N CYS A 427 -9.54 -0.30 -38.08
CA CYS A 427 -10.85 0.33 -38.26
C CYS A 427 -10.86 1.86 -38.02
N PHE A 428 -9.75 2.45 -37.57
CA PHE A 428 -9.58 3.90 -37.36
C PHE A 428 -8.65 4.56 -38.37
N ALA A 429 -8.41 3.92 -39.53
CA ALA A 429 -7.83 4.61 -40.68
C ALA A 429 -8.94 5.47 -41.35
N PRO A 430 -8.84 6.81 -41.39
CA PRO A 430 -9.83 7.64 -42.04
C PRO A 430 -9.70 7.52 -43.56
N SER A 431 -10.81 7.23 -44.22
CA SER A 431 -10.99 7.32 -45.66
C SER A 431 -10.72 8.76 -46.13
N GLY A 432 -9.52 9.01 -46.64
CA GLY A 432 -9.09 10.29 -47.20
C GLY A 432 -8.70 10.15 -48.66
N SER A 433 -9.68 10.36 -49.55
CA SER A 433 -9.49 10.60 -50.98
C SER A 433 -8.43 11.68 -51.25
N LYS A 434 -7.50 11.43 -52.19
CA LYS A 434 -7.05 12.42 -53.17
C LYS A 434 -6.31 11.77 -54.34
N THR A 435 -6.83 12.10 -55.51
CA THR A 435 -6.38 11.79 -56.87
C THR A 435 -5.25 12.72 -57.34
N ILE A 436 -4.54 12.26 -58.40
CA ILE A 436 -3.81 13.04 -59.43
C ILE A 436 -2.36 13.48 -59.13
N ASN A 437 -1.36 12.81 -59.73
CA ASN A 437 -0.67 13.25 -60.97
C ASN A 437 0.55 12.36 -61.34
N ASP A 438 0.54 11.86 -62.57
CA ASP A 438 1.70 11.37 -63.34
C ASP A 438 2.29 12.55 -64.14
N PRO A 439 3.61 12.69 -64.25
CA PRO A 439 4.16 12.87 -65.59
C PRO A 439 5.47 12.09 -65.85
N ARG A 440 5.38 11.22 -66.85
CA ARG A 440 6.36 10.77 -67.85
C ARG A 440 7.69 11.55 -67.99
N LYS A 441 8.70 10.71 -68.28
CA LYS A 441 9.89 10.85 -69.17
C LYS A 441 11.11 11.62 -68.65
N ASN A 442 12.22 10.87 -68.50
CA ASN A 442 13.32 10.98 -69.47
C ASN A 442 14.14 9.69 -69.54
N GLU A 443 14.28 9.19 -70.77
CA GLU A 443 15.27 8.21 -71.21
C GLU A 443 16.66 8.86 -71.21
N ASN A 444 17.69 8.09 -70.89
CA ASN A 444 18.95 8.13 -71.64
C ASN A 444 19.73 6.81 -71.47
N GLU A 445 20.19 6.37 -72.63
CA GLU A 445 20.85 5.14 -73.07
C GLU A 445 22.30 4.95 -72.53
N ILE A 446 22.74 3.72 -72.16
CA ILE A 446 23.70 2.81 -72.87
C ILE A 446 25.22 3.15 -72.62
N PRO A 447 26.22 2.22 -72.56
CA PRO A 447 26.30 0.85 -72.03
C PRO A 447 27.71 0.39 -71.50
N LEU A 448 27.82 -0.93 -71.22
CA LEU A 448 28.94 -1.89 -71.39
C LEU A 448 30.32 -1.76 -70.67
N ASN A 449 30.67 -2.90 -70.03
CA ASN A 449 31.98 -3.60 -69.95
C ASN A 449 33.24 -2.85 -69.49
N ASP A 450 33.93 -3.36 -68.46
CA ASP A 450 34.98 -4.36 -68.73
C ASP A 450 35.49 -5.18 -67.53
N THR A 451 35.83 -6.40 -67.90
CA THR A 451 36.59 -7.53 -67.34
C THR A 451 37.70 -7.35 -66.27
N MET A 452 37.85 -8.42 -65.45
CA MET A 452 39.07 -9.10 -64.87
C MET A 452 38.80 -9.47 -63.40
N SER A 453 38.55 -10.71 -62.95
CA SER A 453 39.08 -12.07 -63.19
C SER A 453 40.52 -12.33 -62.68
N LEU A 454 40.61 -13.34 -61.80
CA LEU A 454 41.78 -14.14 -61.37
C LEU A 454 42.66 -13.52 -60.25
N LYS A 455 43.09 -14.21 -59.18
CA LYS A 455 43.13 -15.65 -58.81
C LYS A 455 43.46 -15.81 -57.29
N PRO A 456 43.42 -17.05 -56.75
CA PRO A 456 43.54 -17.43 -55.33
C PRO A 456 44.97 -17.90 -54.95
N ASN A 457 45.07 -18.59 -53.79
CA ASN A 457 46.18 -19.38 -53.22
C ASN A 457 47.16 -18.60 -52.31
N ASP A 458 47.71 -19.10 -51.20
CA ASP A 458 47.82 -20.44 -50.61
C ASP A 458 48.26 -20.30 -49.13
N ALA A 459 48.20 -21.44 -48.41
CA ALA A 459 48.85 -21.83 -47.15
C ALA A 459 47.97 -21.87 -45.88
#